data_AF-M2XHL4-F1
#
_entry.id   AF-M2XHL4-F1
#
_cell.length_a   1.000
_cell.length_b   1.000
_cell.length_c   1.000
_cell.angle_alpha   90.00
_cell.angle_beta   90.00
_cell.angle_gamma   90.00
#
_symmetry.space_group_name_H-M   'P 1'
#
loop_
_entity.id
_entity.type
_entity.pdbx_description
1 polymer ?
#
loop_
_entity_poly.entity_id
_entity_poly.type
_entity_poly.pdbx_seq_one_letter_code
_entity_poly.pdbx_strand_id
1 'polypeptide(L)'
;MLKEVTTDRLYTHVICENMKSFVNILREQQDTAFPRLSDSTWKREELLRALLVGFAVWLLRVWLQKFVFSKGFQKYSVRLRRKLSENLYYSIAYCLSFACGLITLTLEDWRVDLRGPLLVELWSPYPPPLSTFFRSYYVVELGYYLGSLVFLLFSDTKHSDFLEFCIHHVATILLIYISYSFRYVRIGLVILVLHDASDILLYSTKCVYYIGFRPLDSIMFTAFAVIFYFTRLFIFPRIIWGVAVDIIRLILRNHSFSGFASNWPVHFSHYFICLFALSTLELLHCFWFSLILKMIGRVIFASFEKLREEGDIRSDDEDSEQ
;
A
#
# COMPACT_ATOMS: atom_id res chain seq x y z
N MET A 1 47.14 8.02 2.91
CA MET A 1 47.50 6.57 3.00
C MET A 1 47.59 6.04 4.43
N LEU A 2 48.68 6.17 5.21
CA LEU A 2 48.76 5.52 6.55
C LEU A 2 47.74 6.03 7.59
N LYS A 3 47.39 7.33 7.57
CA LYS A 3 46.34 7.92 8.43
C LYS A 3 44.91 7.53 8.04
N GLU A 4 44.66 7.29 6.76
CA GLU A 4 43.33 6.85 6.29
C GLU A 4 43.07 5.40 6.71
N VAL A 5 44.06 4.52 6.54
CA VAL A 5 43.95 3.10 6.90
C VAL A 5 43.73 2.90 8.41
N THR A 6 44.34 3.73 9.27
CA THR A 6 44.09 3.67 10.72
C THR A 6 42.72 4.22 11.11
N THR A 7 42.23 5.25 10.41
CA THR A 7 40.90 5.81 10.65
C THR A 7 39.82 4.80 10.24
N ASP A 8 40.01 4.12 9.11
CA ASP A 8 39.08 3.11 8.58
C ASP A 8 39.03 1.85 9.47
N ARG A 9 40.17 1.42 10.00
CA ARG A 9 40.22 0.34 11.01
C ARG A 9 39.55 0.72 12.32
N LEU A 10 39.73 1.95 12.79
CA LEU A 10 39.08 2.44 14.00
C LEU A 10 37.56 2.50 13.80
N TYR A 11 37.11 2.96 12.64
CA TYR A 11 35.69 3.03 12.27
C TYR A 11 35.08 1.63 12.21
N THR A 12 35.76 0.69 11.55
CA THR A 12 35.33 -0.71 11.45
C THR A 12 35.29 -1.37 12.83
N HIS A 13 36.27 -1.08 13.70
CA HIS A 13 36.30 -1.59 15.07
C HIS A 13 35.13 -1.06 15.90
N VAL A 14 34.84 0.24 15.82
CA VAL A 14 33.70 0.86 16.52
C VAL A 14 32.36 0.29 16.03
N ILE A 15 32.20 0.07 14.72
CA ILE A 15 31.00 -0.58 14.17
C ILE A 15 30.88 -2.01 14.71
N CYS A 16 31.95 -2.80 14.70
CA CYS A 16 31.96 -4.17 15.22
C CYS A 16 31.65 -4.23 16.73
N GLU A 17 32.21 -3.32 17.53
CA GLU A 17 31.91 -3.19 18.96
C GLU A 17 30.44 -2.85 19.20
N ASN A 18 29.91 -1.86 18.48
CA ASN A 18 28.49 -1.49 18.56
C ASN A 18 27.58 -2.65 18.13
N MET A 19 27.98 -3.40 17.11
CA MET A 19 27.24 -4.57 16.63
C MET A 19 27.28 -5.73 17.64
N LYS A 20 28.42 -5.98 18.29
CA LYS A 20 28.53 -6.97 19.37
C LYS A 20 27.69 -6.57 20.58
N SER A 21 27.76 -5.30 20.98
CA SER A 21 26.93 -4.75 22.06
C SER A 21 25.44 -4.91 21.74
N PHE A 22 25.03 -4.60 20.51
CA PHE A 22 23.66 -4.82 20.04
C PHE A 22 23.25 -6.29 20.12
N VAL A 23 24.08 -7.22 19.64
CA VAL A 23 23.81 -8.66 19.71
C VAL A 23 23.69 -9.14 21.16
N ASN A 24 24.49 -8.61 22.07
CA ASN A 24 24.42 -8.96 23.49
C ASN A 24 23.12 -8.46 24.13
N ILE A 25 22.70 -7.22 23.84
CA ILE A 25 21.41 -6.67 24.29
C ILE A 25 20.26 -7.56 23.80
N LEU A 26 20.27 -7.96 22.53
CA LEU A 26 19.23 -8.85 21.99
C LEU A 26 19.21 -10.21 22.69
N ARG A 27 20.37 -10.78 23.01
CA ARG A 27 20.50 -12.06 23.70
C ARG A 27 19.96 -11.99 25.13
N GLU A 28 20.26 -10.93 25.87
CA GLU A 28 19.73 -10.72 27.24
C GLU A 28 18.20 -10.57 27.25
N GLN A 29 17.63 -9.95 26.23
CA GLN A 29 16.17 -9.77 26.11
C GLN A 29 15.44 -11.09 25.77
N GLN A 30 16.13 -12.06 25.17
CA GLN A 30 15.57 -13.37 24.79
C GLN A 30 15.18 -14.24 26.01
N ASP A 31 15.82 -14.04 27.16
CA ASP A 31 15.60 -14.86 28.37
C ASP A 31 14.32 -14.49 29.14
N THR A 32 13.62 -13.43 28.74
CA THR A 32 12.33 -13.04 29.34
C THR A 32 11.16 -13.71 28.60
N ALA A 33 10.31 -14.45 29.32
CA ALA A 33 9.27 -15.28 28.74
C ALA A 33 8.17 -14.45 28.03
N PHE A 34 8.16 -14.48 26.69
CA PHE A 34 7.11 -13.86 25.86
C PHE A 34 6.13 -14.88 25.27
N PRO A 35 4.90 -14.45 24.91
CA PRO A 35 3.98 -15.27 24.14
C PRO A 35 4.67 -15.76 22.85
N ARG A 36 4.53 -17.05 22.54
CA ARG A 36 5.09 -17.62 21.32
C ARG A 36 4.42 -17.01 20.09
N LEU A 37 5.21 -16.72 19.06
CA LEU A 37 4.75 -16.31 17.71
C LEU A 37 3.67 -17.23 17.09
N SER A 38 3.43 -18.43 17.62
CA SER A 38 2.37 -19.32 17.13
C SER A 38 0.98 -18.67 17.15
N ASP A 39 0.71 -17.78 18.11
CA ASP A 39 -0.60 -17.12 18.26
C ASP A 39 -0.75 -15.85 17.40
N SER A 40 0.30 -15.46 16.66
CA SER A 40 0.32 -14.27 15.81
C SER A 40 0.18 -14.54 14.32
N THR A 41 0.15 -15.80 13.91
CA THR A 41 0.07 -16.20 12.51
C THR A 41 -1.37 -16.30 12.01
N TRP A 42 -1.55 -16.22 10.69
CA TRP A 42 -2.84 -16.44 10.05
C TRP A 42 -3.45 -17.78 10.46
N LYS A 43 -4.67 -17.75 10.98
CA LYS A 43 -5.43 -18.99 11.18
C LYS A 43 -5.89 -19.52 9.83
N ARG A 44 -5.95 -20.85 9.69
CA ARG A 44 -6.49 -21.49 8.47
C ARG A 44 -7.87 -20.95 8.10
N GLU A 45 -8.72 -20.74 9.10
CA GLU A 45 -10.05 -20.16 8.94
C GLU A 45 -10.02 -18.74 8.35
N GLU A 46 -9.04 -17.92 8.76
CA GLU A 46 -8.90 -16.53 8.29
C GLU A 46 -8.43 -16.51 6.84
N LEU A 47 -7.50 -17.39 6.45
CA LEU A 47 -7.07 -17.54 5.05
C LEU A 47 -8.21 -18.04 4.16
N LEU A 48 -8.97 -19.04 4.63
CA LEU A 48 -10.15 -19.51 3.90
C LEU A 48 -11.19 -18.38 3.74
N ARG A 49 -11.43 -17.58 4.78
CA ARG A 49 -12.31 -16.41 4.69
C ARG A 49 -11.77 -15.38 3.70
N ALA A 50 -10.47 -15.10 3.68
CA ALA A 50 -9.87 -14.17 2.71
C ALA A 50 -10.09 -14.66 1.27
N LEU A 51 -9.88 -15.95 1.00
CA LEU A 51 -10.14 -16.54 -0.32
C LEU A 51 -11.63 -16.48 -0.70
N LEU A 52 -12.54 -16.78 0.25
CA LEU A 52 -13.97 -16.67 0.04
C LEU A 52 -14.40 -15.22 -0.23
N VAL A 53 -13.84 -14.26 0.49
CA VAL A 53 -14.08 -12.83 0.24
C VAL A 53 -13.58 -12.45 -1.14
N GLY A 54 -12.36 -12.84 -1.53
CA GLY A 54 -11.83 -12.57 -2.87
C GLY A 54 -12.72 -13.15 -3.98
N PHE A 55 -13.22 -14.37 -3.81
CA PHE A 55 -14.16 -14.98 -4.73
C PHE A 55 -15.53 -14.28 -4.75
N ALA A 56 -16.05 -13.88 -3.59
CA ALA A 56 -17.32 -13.16 -3.49
C ALA A 56 -17.23 -11.77 -4.13
N VAL A 57 -16.13 -11.05 -3.90
CA VAL A 57 -15.81 -9.77 -4.54
C VAL A 57 -15.71 -9.95 -6.06
N TRP A 58 -15.08 -11.05 -6.51
CA TRP A 58 -15.02 -11.40 -7.93
C TRP A 58 -16.41 -11.61 -8.54
N LEU A 59 -17.26 -12.42 -7.91
CA LEU A 59 -18.64 -12.62 -8.34
C LEU A 59 -19.43 -11.31 -8.35
N LEU A 60 -19.28 -10.50 -7.30
CA LEU A 60 -19.96 -9.22 -7.18
C LEU A 60 -19.56 -8.26 -8.31
N ARG A 61 -18.27 -8.16 -8.63
CA ARG A 61 -17.78 -7.33 -9.74
C ARG A 61 -18.39 -7.78 -11.06
N VAL A 62 -18.34 -9.08 -11.37
CA VAL A 62 -18.90 -9.64 -12.61
C VAL A 62 -20.41 -9.36 -12.68
N TRP A 63 -21.13 -9.56 -11.56
CA TRP A 63 -22.56 -9.30 -11.49
C TRP A 63 -22.88 -7.81 -11.69
N LEU A 64 -22.18 -6.90 -11.01
CA LEU A 64 -22.35 -5.46 -11.15
C LEU A 64 -22.09 -5.01 -12.59
N GLN A 65 -20.98 -5.44 -13.19
CA GLN A 65 -20.64 -5.08 -14.56
C GLN A 65 -21.68 -5.60 -15.56
N LYS A 66 -22.11 -6.86 -15.41
CA LYS A 66 -23.03 -7.51 -16.35
C LYS A 66 -24.48 -7.04 -16.23
N PHE A 67 -24.97 -6.76 -15.02
CA PHE A 67 -26.41 -6.52 -14.78
C PHE A 67 -26.75 -5.09 -14.37
N VAL A 68 -25.82 -4.37 -13.72
CA VAL A 68 -26.06 -3.02 -13.22
C VAL A 68 -25.43 -1.98 -14.15
N PHE A 69 -24.11 -2.00 -14.30
CA PHE A 69 -23.36 -1.01 -15.07
C PHE A 69 -23.64 -1.12 -16.57
N SER A 70 -23.81 -2.35 -17.09
CA SER A 70 -24.17 -2.56 -18.49
C SER A 70 -25.47 -1.87 -18.89
N LYS A 71 -26.45 -1.79 -17.96
CA LYS A 71 -27.74 -1.12 -18.12
C LYS A 71 -27.64 0.38 -17.91
N GLY A 72 -26.92 0.82 -16.87
CA GLY A 72 -26.73 2.25 -16.57
C GLY A 72 -25.98 3.02 -17.66
N PHE A 73 -25.12 2.34 -18.43
CA PHE A 73 -24.26 2.94 -19.45
C PHE A 73 -24.62 2.52 -20.88
N GLN A 74 -25.88 2.14 -21.13
CA GLN A 74 -26.33 1.69 -22.45
C GLN A 74 -26.12 2.71 -23.57
N LYS A 75 -26.20 4.01 -23.25
CA LYS A 75 -25.99 5.10 -24.21
C LYS A 75 -24.56 5.21 -24.74
N TYR A 76 -23.58 4.60 -24.06
CA TYR A 76 -22.18 4.64 -24.44
C TYR A 76 -21.78 3.42 -25.28
N SER A 77 -20.76 3.61 -26.13
CA SER A 77 -20.15 2.54 -26.94
C SER A 77 -19.64 1.39 -26.05
N VAL A 78 -19.53 0.18 -26.61
CA VAL A 78 -19.12 -1.02 -25.85
C VAL A 78 -17.76 -0.82 -25.16
N ARG A 79 -16.79 -0.23 -25.87
CA ARG A 79 -15.46 0.08 -25.33
C ARG A 79 -15.52 1.06 -24.16
N LEU A 80 -16.22 2.19 -24.32
CA LEU A 80 -16.34 3.21 -23.28
C LEU A 80 -17.14 2.70 -22.07
N ARG A 81 -18.18 1.90 -22.32
CA ARG A 81 -18.96 1.22 -21.27
C ARG A 81 -18.09 0.31 -20.43
N ARG A 82 -17.18 -0.45 -21.03
CA ARG A 82 -16.22 -1.29 -20.31
C ARG A 82 -15.33 -0.45 -19.40
N LYS A 83 -14.68 0.59 -19.95
CA LYS A 83 -13.81 1.51 -19.19
C LYS A 83 -14.57 2.18 -18.03
N LEU A 84 -15.78 2.67 -18.27
CA LEU A 84 -16.65 3.25 -17.23
C LEU A 84 -17.01 2.24 -16.14
N SER A 85 -17.40 1.02 -16.52
CA SER A 85 -17.81 -0.02 -15.57
C SER A 85 -16.65 -0.49 -14.69
N GLU A 86 -15.45 -0.59 -15.26
CA GLU A 86 -14.21 -0.91 -14.56
C GLU A 86 -13.81 0.19 -13.57
N ASN A 87 -13.73 1.44 -14.04
CA ASN A 87 -13.35 2.56 -13.18
C ASN A 87 -14.40 2.82 -12.09
N LEU A 88 -15.70 2.69 -12.39
CA LEU A 88 -16.75 2.89 -11.39
C LEU A 88 -16.70 1.80 -10.31
N TYR A 89 -16.43 0.55 -10.70
CA TYR A 89 -16.23 -0.53 -9.73
C TYR A 89 -15.11 -0.17 -8.76
N TYR A 90 -13.94 0.21 -9.28
CA TYR A 90 -12.79 0.57 -8.46
C TYR A 90 -13.08 1.79 -7.59
N SER A 91 -13.71 2.84 -8.11
CA SER A 91 -14.16 3.99 -7.31
C SER A 91 -15.01 3.57 -6.10
N ILE A 92 -16.00 2.69 -6.30
CA ILE A 92 -16.87 2.22 -5.22
C ILE A 92 -16.08 1.36 -4.22
N ALA A 93 -15.26 0.43 -4.71
CA ALA A 93 -14.47 -0.47 -3.89
C ALA A 93 -13.50 0.31 -2.98
N TYR A 94 -12.73 1.24 -3.54
CA TYR A 94 -11.79 2.07 -2.77
C TYR A 94 -12.51 3.03 -1.81
N CYS A 95 -13.69 3.55 -2.16
CA CYS A 95 -14.51 4.34 -1.22
C CYS A 95 -14.92 3.50 0.01
N LEU A 96 -15.38 2.27 -0.21
CA LEU A 96 -15.77 1.37 0.87
C LEU A 96 -14.57 0.94 1.71
N SER A 97 -13.45 0.60 1.06
CA SER A 97 -12.19 0.25 1.70
C SER A 97 -11.68 1.37 2.61
N PHE A 98 -11.60 2.59 2.07
CA PHE A 98 -11.18 3.77 2.81
C PHE A 98 -12.09 4.07 3.99
N ALA A 99 -13.42 4.00 3.81
CA ALA A 99 -14.38 4.20 4.89
C ALA A 99 -14.21 3.14 6.01
N CYS A 100 -14.08 1.85 5.64
CA CYS A 100 -13.82 0.78 6.59
C CYS A 100 -12.49 0.95 7.33
N GLY A 101 -11.44 1.38 6.63
CA GLY A 101 -10.14 1.66 7.22
C GLY A 101 -10.16 2.85 8.19
N LEU A 102 -10.87 3.93 7.83
CA LEU A 102 -11.11 5.07 8.74
C LEU A 102 -11.92 4.65 9.98
N ILE A 103 -12.97 3.86 9.81
CA ILE A 103 -13.74 3.31 10.94
C ILE A 103 -12.82 2.48 11.83
N THR A 104 -12.01 1.60 11.25
CA THR A 104 -11.02 0.79 12.00
C THR A 104 -10.08 1.69 12.80
N LEU A 105 -9.53 2.75 12.20
CA LEU A 105 -8.67 3.71 12.91
C LEU A 105 -9.40 4.39 14.09
N THR A 106 -10.66 4.78 13.91
CA THR A 106 -11.43 5.47 14.96
C THR A 106 -11.86 4.57 16.12
N LEU A 107 -11.94 3.26 15.91
CA LEU A 107 -12.31 2.28 16.93
C LEU A 107 -11.13 1.86 17.83
N GLU A 108 -9.91 2.21 17.43
CA GLU A 108 -8.70 1.84 18.16
C GLU A 108 -8.22 3.01 19.04
N ASP A 109 -7.68 2.70 20.22
CA ASP A 109 -7.32 3.71 21.22
C ASP A 109 -6.00 4.47 20.91
N TRP A 110 -5.26 4.04 19.88
CA TRP A 110 -3.99 4.64 19.48
C TRP A 110 -4.22 5.65 18.34
N ARG A 111 -3.39 6.69 18.30
CA ARG A 111 -3.45 7.73 17.26
C ARG A 111 -2.24 7.62 16.33
N VAL A 112 -2.33 8.32 15.21
CA VAL A 112 -1.22 8.45 14.26
C VAL A 112 -0.70 9.88 14.35
N ASP A 113 0.41 10.09 15.04
CA ASP A 113 1.17 11.34 14.91
C ASP A 113 2.27 11.21 13.85
N LEU A 114 1.93 11.55 12.60
CA LEU A 114 2.88 11.60 11.48
C LEU A 114 3.87 12.78 11.58
N ARG A 115 3.61 13.76 12.46
CA ARG A 115 4.48 14.92 12.67
C ARG A 115 5.53 14.67 13.76
N GLY A 116 5.31 13.64 14.57
CA GLY A 116 6.22 13.23 15.62
C GLY A 116 7.61 12.80 15.11
N PRO A 117 8.67 12.98 15.91
CA PRO A 117 10.03 12.60 15.54
C PRO A 117 10.23 11.08 15.44
N LEU A 118 9.37 10.28 16.06
CA LEU A 118 9.38 8.82 16.05
C LEU A 118 7.95 8.30 15.91
N LEU A 119 7.69 7.31 15.05
CA LEU A 119 6.38 6.67 14.91
C LEU A 119 6.11 5.63 16.02
N VAL A 120 6.39 5.98 17.28
CA VAL A 120 6.37 5.03 18.42
C VAL A 120 5.00 4.39 18.62
N GLU A 121 3.92 5.15 18.42
CA GLU A 121 2.53 4.69 18.63
C GLU A 121 2.14 3.55 17.67
N LEU A 122 2.78 3.48 16.49
CA LEU A 122 2.56 2.40 15.53
C LEU A 122 3.25 1.09 15.95
N TRP A 123 4.27 1.19 16.80
CA TRP A 123 5.05 0.05 17.28
C TRP A 123 4.67 -0.39 18.68
N SER A 124 4.34 0.55 19.58
CA SER A 124 4.15 0.27 21.01
C SER A 124 2.67 0.36 21.44
N PRO A 125 2.15 -0.61 22.21
CA PRO A 125 2.81 -1.85 22.64
C PRO A 125 2.98 -2.85 21.48
N TYR A 126 4.00 -3.71 21.60
CA TYR A 126 4.21 -4.83 20.67
C TYR A 126 4.15 -6.18 21.40
N PRO A 127 3.38 -7.17 20.89
CA PRO A 127 2.43 -7.05 19.78
C PRO A 127 1.21 -6.20 20.19
N PRO A 128 0.62 -5.40 19.27
CA PRO A 128 -0.59 -4.65 19.56
C PRO A 128 -1.79 -5.59 19.80
N PRO A 129 -2.72 -5.22 20.70
CA PRO A 129 -4.01 -5.91 20.78
C PRO A 129 -4.73 -5.77 19.43
N LEU A 130 -5.43 -6.83 19.03
CA LEU A 130 -6.10 -6.87 17.73
C LEU A 130 -7.57 -7.21 17.89
N SER A 131 -8.41 -6.20 17.73
CA SER A 131 -9.87 -6.30 17.78
C SER A 131 -10.41 -7.20 16.66
N THR A 132 -11.59 -7.78 16.85
CA THR A 132 -12.24 -8.64 15.84
C THR A 132 -12.51 -7.88 14.54
N PHE A 133 -12.86 -6.59 14.64
CA PHE A 133 -13.11 -5.74 13.49
C PHE A 133 -11.83 -5.50 12.69
N PHE A 134 -10.72 -5.17 13.34
CA PHE A 134 -9.42 -5.00 12.69
C PHE A 134 -8.96 -6.28 11.98
N ARG A 135 -9.13 -7.45 12.61
CA ARG A 135 -8.84 -8.74 11.95
C ARG A 135 -9.66 -8.93 10.69
N SER A 136 -10.95 -8.61 10.78
CA SER A 136 -11.88 -8.76 9.65
C SER A 136 -11.53 -7.80 8.52
N TYR A 137 -11.12 -6.56 8.85
CA TYR A 137 -10.58 -5.62 7.87
C TYR A 137 -9.39 -6.23 7.11
N TYR A 138 -8.37 -6.74 7.80
CA TYR A 138 -7.22 -7.39 7.15
C TYR A 138 -7.58 -8.60 6.29
N VAL A 139 -8.52 -9.43 6.73
CA VAL A 139 -9.02 -10.58 5.95
C VAL A 139 -9.70 -10.11 4.66
N VAL A 140 -10.49 -9.04 4.75
CA VAL A 140 -11.18 -8.44 3.59
C VAL A 140 -10.17 -7.83 2.63
N GLU A 141 -9.20 -7.06 3.12
CA GLU A 141 -8.13 -6.47 2.30
C GLU A 141 -7.33 -7.53 1.56
N LEU A 142 -6.86 -8.57 2.26
CA LEU A 142 -6.14 -9.67 1.62
C LEU A 142 -7.00 -10.35 0.54
N GLY A 143 -8.28 -10.61 0.85
CA GLY A 143 -9.21 -11.18 -0.12
C GLY A 143 -9.43 -10.31 -1.34
N TYR A 144 -9.62 -8.99 -1.13
CA TYR A 144 -9.79 -8.01 -2.19
C TYR A 144 -8.57 -7.96 -3.11
N TYR A 145 -7.35 -7.84 -2.56
CA TYR A 145 -6.12 -7.78 -3.35
C TYR A 145 -5.81 -9.08 -4.10
N LEU A 146 -6.13 -10.25 -3.52
CA LEU A 146 -6.04 -11.52 -4.24
C LEU A 146 -7.05 -11.59 -5.40
N GLY A 147 -8.29 -11.16 -5.17
CA GLY A 147 -9.32 -11.10 -6.21
C GLY A 147 -8.98 -10.09 -7.31
N SER A 148 -8.47 -8.90 -6.96
CA SER A 148 -8.07 -7.86 -7.90
C SER A 148 -6.88 -8.31 -8.76
N LEU A 149 -5.92 -9.06 -8.20
CA LEU A 149 -4.83 -9.66 -8.97
C LEU A 149 -5.35 -10.62 -10.05
N VAL A 150 -6.36 -11.44 -9.75
CA VAL A 150 -6.99 -12.30 -10.77
C VAL A 150 -7.63 -11.47 -11.88
N PHE A 151 -8.33 -10.38 -11.55
CA PHE A 151 -8.86 -9.48 -12.59
C PHE A 151 -7.76 -8.83 -13.41
N LEU A 152 -6.71 -8.32 -12.76
CA LEU A 152 -5.57 -7.70 -13.43
C LEU A 152 -4.98 -8.63 -14.49
N LEU A 153 -4.77 -9.91 -14.13
CA LEU A 153 -4.12 -10.88 -15.02
C LEU A 153 -5.00 -11.32 -16.19
N PHE A 154 -6.33 -11.44 -16.00
CA PHE A 154 -7.19 -12.17 -16.94
C PHE A 154 -8.36 -11.37 -17.53
N SER A 155 -8.70 -10.19 -16.99
CA SER A 155 -9.97 -9.52 -17.32
C SER A 155 -9.85 -8.03 -17.52
N ASP A 156 -8.98 -7.35 -16.76
CA ASP A 156 -8.85 -5.91 -16.81
C ASP A 156 -8.12 -5.47 -18.08
N THR A 157 -8.35 -4.21 -18.44
CA THR A 157 -7.71 -3.61 -19.60
C THR A 157 -6.21 -3.50 -19.33
N LYS A 158 -5.39 -4.12 -20.19
CA LYS A 158 -3.94 -4.06 -20.06
C LYS A 158 -3.45 -2.70 -20.55
N HIS A 159 -2.80 -1.98 -19.65
CA HIS A 159 -2.15 -0.71 -19.93
C HIS A 159 -0.64 -0.91 -20.10
N SER A 160 0.05 0.11 -20.60
CA SER A 160 1.51 0.06 -20.81
C SER A 160 2.30 -0.17 -19.51
N ASP A 161 1.70 0.11 -18.35
CA ASP A 161 2.25 -0.12 -17.00
C ASP A 161 1.75 -1.43 -16.34
N PHE A 162 1.35 -2.42 -17.13
CA PHE A 162 0.81 -3.71 -16.65
C PHE A 162 1.78 -4.46 -15.72
N LEU A 163 3.08 -4.49 -16.06
CA LEU A 163 4.07 -5.23 -15.27
C LEU A 163 4.30 -4.55 -13.91
N GLU A 164 4.35 -3.22 -13.91
CA GLU A 164 4.47 -2.38 -12.72
C GLU A 164 3.28 -2.61 -11.78
N PHE A 165 2.06 -2.68 -12.30
CA PHE A 165 0.87 -3.03 -11.51
C PHE A 165 0.90 -4.46 -10.97
N CYS A 166 1.46 -5.42 -11.71
CA CYS A 166 1.65 -6.79 -11.21
C CYS A 166 2.65 -6.84 -10.06
N ILE A 167 3.80 -6.17 -10.20
CA ILE A 167 4.83 -6.07 -9.15
C ILE A 167 4.22 -5.42 -7.90
N HIS A 168 3.45 -4.35 -8.08
CA HIS A 168 2.73 -3.69 -6.99
C HIS A 168 1.79 -4.66 -6.26
N HIS A 169 0.93 -5.39 -6.98
CA HIS A 169 0.00 -6.32 -6.34
C HIS A 169 0.72 -7.40 -5.54
N VAL A 170 1.80 -7.98 -6.10
CA VAL A 170 2.61 -8.98 -5.39
C VAL A 170 3.24 -8.38 -4.12
N ALA A 171 3.82 -7.18 -4.21
CA ALA A 171 4.41 -6.49 -3.07
C ALA A 171 3.37 -6.18 -1.98
N THR A 172 2.19 -5.67 -2.36
CA THR A 172 1.12 -5.32 -1.42
C THR A 172 0.51 -6.56 -0.76
N ILE A 173 0.25 -7.63 -1.50
CA ILE A 173 -0.23 -8.91 -0.93
C ILE A 173 0.80 -9.47 0.08
N LEU A 174 2.09 -9.44 -0.27
CA LEU A 174 3.16 -9.87 0.61
C LEU A 174 3.21 -9.03 1.89
N LEU A 175 3.09 -7.70 1.77
CA LEU A 175 3.07 -6.78 2.89
C LEU A 175 1.86 -7.00 3.81
N ILE A 176 0.64 -7.18 3.27
CA ILE A 176 -0.56 -7.49 4.05
C ILE A 176 -0.36 -8.82 4.81
N TYR A 177 0.13 -9.85 4.12
CA TYR A 177 0.33 -11.17 4.70
C TYR A 177 1.36 -11.17 5.84
N ILE A 178 2.54 -10.57 5.60
CA ILE A 178 3.63 -10.52 6.59
C ILE A 178 3.25 -9.59 7.75
N SER A 179 2.68 -8.41 7.48
CA SER A 179 2.32 -7.46 8.54
C SER A 179 1.27 -8.04 9.50
N TYR A 180 0.33 -8.84 9.01
CA TYR A 180 -0.58 -9.58 9.89
C TYR A 180 0.15 -10.65 10.72
N SER A 181 0.96 -11.50 10.05
CA SER A 181 1.67 -12.62 10.68
C SER A 181 2.63 -12.19 11.81
N PHE A 182 3.25 -11.01 11.64
CA PHE A 182 4.22 -10.45 12.57
C PHE A 182 3.69 -9.23 13.33
N ARG A 183 2.37 -9.00 13.33
CA ARG A 183 1.72 -7.95 14.13
C ARG A 183 2.22 -6.52 13.84
N TYR A 184 2.67 -6.24 12.61
CA TYR A 184 2.93 -4.88 12.09
C TYR A 184 1.64 -4.20 11.60
N VAL A 185 0.50 -4.66 12.13
CA VAL A 185 -0.85 -4.39 11.62
C VAL A 185 -1.25 -2.92 11.67
N ARG A 186 -0.77 -2.16 12.68
CA ARG A 186 -1.01 -0.72 12.79
C ARG A 186 -0.39 0.05 11.61
N ILE A 187 0.85 -0.30 11.26
CA ILE A 187 1.57 0.31 10.14
C ILE A 187 0.88 -0.05 8.83
N GLY A 188 0.54 -1.33 8.65
CA GLY A 188 -0.16 -1.76 7.44
C GLY A 188 -1.53 -1.10 7.29
N LEU A 189 -2.31 -0.90 8.37
CA LEU A 189 -3.58 -0.15 8.32
C LEU A 189 -3.39 1.29 7.87
N VAL A 190 -2.40 2.00 8.43
CA VAL A 190 -2.10 3.38 8.03
C VAL A 190 -1.70 3.44 6.56
N ILE A 191 -0.87 2.49 6.10
CA ILE A 191 -0.48 2.40 4.69
C ILE A 191 -1.72 2.17 3.82
N LEU A 192 -2.57 1.19 4.11
CA LEU A 192 -3.78 0.90 3.33
C LEU A 192 -4.70 2.13 3.21
N VAL A 193 -5.04 2.77 4.34
CA VAL A 193 -5.89 3.97 4.36
C VAL A 193 -5.26 5.13 3.58
N LEU A 194 -3.96 5.35 3.78
CA LEU A 194 -3.21 6.37 3.04
C LEU A 194 -3.25 6.10 1.54
N HIS A 195 -3.27 4.82 1.15
CA HIS A 195 -3.31 4.41 -0.24
C HIS A 195 -4.67 4.61 -0.90
N ASP A 196 -5.75 4.21 -0.25
CA ASP A 196 -7.08 4.31 -0.86
C ASP A 196 -7.51 5.77 -1.12
N ALA A 197 -7.01 6.73 -0.32
CA ALA A 197 -7.39 8.13 -0.42
C ALA A 197 -7.16 8.74 -1.83
N SER A 198 -6.00 8.50 -2.45
CA SER A 198 -5.71 8.98 -3.81
C SER A 198 -6.47 8.18 -4.87
N ASP A 199 -6.64 6.89 -4.64
CA ASP A 199 -7.13 5.95 -5.64
C ASP A 199 -8.62 6.17 -5.91
N ILE A 200 -9.39 6.54 -4.89
CA ILE A 200 -10.77 7.02 -5.05
C ILE A 200 -10.85 8.11 -6.12
N LEU A 201 -9.97 9.12 -6.05
CA LEU A 201 -9.97 10.23 -7.01
C LEU A 201 -9.46 9.80 -8.37
N LEU A 202 -8.46 8.92 -8.45
CA LEU A 202 -7.94 8.40 -9.72
C LEU A 202 -9.05 7.78 -10.58
N TYR A 203 -9.78 6.81 -10.02
CA TYR A 203 -10.82 6.09 -10.75
C TYR A 203 -12.07 6.95 -10.98
N SER A 204 -12.42 7.80 -10.01
CA SER A 204 -13.61 8.66 -10.14
C SER A 204 -13.40 9.75 -11.19
N THR A 205 -12.20 10.32 -11.26
CA THR A 205 -11.82 11.28 -12.31
C THR A 205 -11.97 10.67 -13.70
N LYS A 206 -11.47 9.45 -13.91
CA LYS A 206 -11.62 8.73 -15.18
C LYS A 206 -13.10 8.54 -15.55
N CYS A 207 -13.95 8.19 -14.59
CA CYS A 207 -15.39 8.09 -14.83
C CYS A 207 -16.01 9.40 -15.31
N VAL A 208 -15.69 10.52 -14.66
CA VAL A 208 -16.21 11.85 -15.01
C VAL A 208 -15.70 12.30 -16.39
N TYR A 209 -14.43 12.04 -16.68
CA TYR A 209 -13.81 12.30 -17.99
C TYR A 209 -14.54 11.55 -19.12
N TYR A 210 -14.82 10.25 -18.93
CA TYR A 210 -15.54 9.43 -19.90
C TYR A 210 -17.00 9.86 -20.10
N ILE A 211 -17.67 10.37 -19.07
CA ILE A 211 -19.03 10.93 -19.17
C ILE A 211 -19.03 12.30 -19.86
N GLY A 212 -17.89 13.01 -19.84
CA GLY A 212 -17.66 14.26 -20.55
C GLY A 212 -17.95 15.53 -19.75
N PHE A 213 -17.93 15.47 -18.42
CA PHE A 213 -18.19 16.63 -17.56
C PHE A 213 -16.89 17.42 -17.24
N ARG A 214 -16.51 18.29 -18.20
CA ARG A 214 -15.22 19.01 -18.30
C ARG A 214 -14.72 19.84 -17.11
N PRO A 215 -15.54 20.58 -16.34
CA PRO A 215 -15.01 21.31 -15.20
C PRO A 215 -14.67 20.36 -14.04
N LEU A 216 -15.43 19.26 -13.89
CA LEU A 216 -15.31 18.39 -12.74
C LEU A 216 -14.15 17.40 -12.89
N ASP A 217 -13.95 16.80 -14.07
CA ASP A 217 -12.82 15.88 -14.29
C ASP A 217 -11.47 16.58 -14.10
N SER A 218 -11.32 17.82 -14.57
CA SER A 218 -10.09 18.62 -14.39
C SER A 218 -9.83 18.92 -12.91
N ILE A 219 -10.84 19.37 -12.16
CA ILE A 219 -10.73 19.63 -10.71
C ILE A 219 -10.35 18.34 -9.97
N MET A 220 -11.01 17.22 -10.28
CA MET A 220 -10.73 15.94 -9.63
C MET A 220 -9.35 15.40 -9.99
N PHE A 221 -8.89 15.57 -11.24
CA PHE A 221 -7.54 15.20 -11.67
C PHE A 221 -6.47 16.00 -10.91
N THR A 222 -6.66 17.31 -10.76
CA THR A 222 -5.74 18.15 -9.98
C THR A 222 -5.74 17.74 -8.51
N ALA A 223 -6.91 17.51 -7.91
CA ALA A 223 -7.02 17.04 -6.53
C ALA A 223 -6.33 15.67 -6.35
N PHE A 224 -6.53 14.74 -7.28
CA PHE A 224 -5.84 13.45 -7.34
C PHE A 224 -4.32 13.64 -7.35
N ALA A 225 -3.77 14.46 -8.24
CA ALA A 225 -2.33 14.65 -8.35
C ALA A 225 -1.71 15.23 -7.07
N VAL A 226 -2.39 16.20 -6.43
CA VAL A 226 -1.96 16.80 -5.16
C VAL A 226 -2.00 15.78 -4.02
N ILE A 227 -3.12 15.04 -3.89
CA ILE A 227 -3.26 14.03 -2.84
C ILE A 227 -2.28 12.89 -3.06
N PHE A 228 -2.07 12.43 -4.29
CA PHE A 228 -1.08 11.42 -4.63
C PHE A 228 0.32 11.89 -4.20
N TYR A 229 0.73 13.11 -4.54
CA TYR A 229 2.02 13.65 -4.10
C TYR A 229 2.19 13.60 -2.57
N PHE A 230 1.24 14.15 -1.81
CA PHE A 230 1.36 14.21 -0.35
C PHE A 230 1.30 12.83 0.31
N THR A 231 0.38 11.96 -0.14
CA THR A 231 0.23 10.64 0.46
C THR A 231 1.40 9.72 0.09
N ARG A 232 1.81 9.72 -1.18
CA ARG A 232 2.78 8.75 -1.73
C ARG A 232 4.22 9.20 -1.66
N LEU A 233 4.51 10.49 -1.88
CA LEU A 233 5.88 10.98 -1.98
C LEU A 233 6.33 11.82 -0.78
N PHE A 234 5.41 12.13 0.15
CA PHE A 234 5.74 12.86 1.36
C PHE A 234 5.49 12.02 2.63
N ILE A 235 4.27 11.53 2.83
CA ILE A 235 3.92 10.75 4.03
C ILE A 235 4.49 9.32 3.96
N PHE A 236 4.32 8.62 2.85
CA PHE A 236 4.75 7.23 2.75
C PHE A 236 6.27 7.04 2.93
N PRO A 237 7.17 7.87 2.36
CA PRO A 237 8.60 7.82 2.65
C PRO A 237 8.94 8.03 4.13
N ARG A 238 8.18 8.90 4.83
CA ARG A 238 8.32 9.09 6.28
C ARG A 238 7.95 7.83 7.07
N ILE A 239 6.94 7.08 6.61
CA ILE A 239 6.59 5.77 7.18
C ILE A 239 7.71 4.77 6.93
N ILE A 240 8.23 4.68 5.69
CA ILE A 240 9.36 3.79 5.35
C ILE A 240 10.58 4.12 6.21
N TRP A 241 10.90 5.40 6.39
CA TRP A 241 11.95 5.84 7.29
C TRP A 241 11.70 5.41 8.74
N GLY A 242 10.47 5.54 9.21
CA GLY A 242 10.08 5.09 10.55
C GLY A 242 10.23 3.56 10.71
N VAL A 243 9.92 2.80 9.68
CA VAL A 243 10.20 1.36 9.64
C VAL A 243 11.69 1.09 9.62
N ALA A 244 12.46 1.78 8.79
CA ALA A 244 13.89 1.55 8.61
C ALA A 244 14.74 1.91 9.86
N VAL A 245 14.35 2.98 10.57
CA VAL A 245 15.20 3.62 11.58
C VAL A 245 14.55 3.72 12.95
N ASP A 246 13.28 4.12 13.04
CA ASP A 246 12.64 4.41 14.33
C ASP A 246 12.49 3.14 15.17
N ILE A 247 12.27 1.97 14.54
CA ILE A 247 12.23 0.68 15.25
C ILE A 247 13.57 0.31 15.87
N ILE A 248 14.68 0.52 15.15
CA ILE A 248 16.03 0.22 15.66
C ILE A 248 16.31 1.11 16.87
N ARG A 249 15.97 2.40 16.78
CA ARG A 249 16.09 3.34 17.90
C ARG A 249 15.23 2.94 19.09
N LEU A 250 14.02 2.44 18.85
CA LEU A 250 13.10 2.01 19.90
C LEU A 250 13.67 0.81 20.67
N ILE A 251 14.20 -0.18 19.94
CA ILE A 251 14.83 -1.38 20.52
C ILE A 251 16.06 -1.02 21.34
N LEU A 252 16.87 -0.06 20.85
CA LEU A 252 18.07 0.39 21.55
C LEU A 252 17.77 1.22 22.81
N ARG A 253 16.63 1.93 22.86
CA ARG A 253 16.31 2.86 23.95
C ARG A 253 15.34 2.32 25.00
N ASN A 254 14.44 1.42 24.62
CA ASN A 254 13.38 0.93 25.49
C ASN A 254 13.51 -0.57 25.75
N HIS A 255 14.03 -0.93 26.92
CA HIS A 255 14.05 -2.31 27.42
C HIS A 255 12.65 -2.94 27.53
N SER A 256 11.59 -2.14 27.56
CA SER A 256 10.20 -2.61 27.55
C SER A 256 9.72 -3.09 26.17
N PHE A 257 10.49 -2.90 25.09
CA PHE A 257 10.20 -3.42 23.75
C PHE A 257 10.76 -4.84 23.55
N SER A 258 10.55 -5.65 24.57
CA SER A 258 11.23 -6.90 24.81
C SER A 258 10.70 -8.04 23.95
N GLY A 259 9.43 -8.02 23.52
CA GLY A 259 8.84 -9.08 22.68
C GLY A 259 9.37 -9.13 21.23
N PHE A 260 9.74 -7.99 20.65
CA PHE A 260 10.39 -7.94 19.35
C PHE A 260 11.89 -8.29 19.47
N ALA A 261 12.56 -7.75 20.48
CA ALA A 261 13.97 -8.02 20.76
C ALA A 261 14.21 -9.51 21.08
N SER A 262 13.31 -10.15 21.84
CA SER A 262 13.42 -11.56 22.24
C SER A 262 13.31 -12.53 21.06
N ASN A 263 12.58 -12.15 20.00
CA ASN A 263 12.38 -12.97 18.80
C ASN A 263 13.12 -12.41 17.57
N TRP A 264 14.13 -11.56 17.80
CA TRP A 264 14.83 -10.83 16.75
C TRP A 264 15.33 -11.70 15.58
N PRO A 265 15.88 -12.92 15.77
CA PRO A 265 16.32 -13.76 14.64
C PRO A 265 15.20 -14.08 13.65
N VAL A 266 13.97 -14.29 14.14
CA VAL A 266 12.80 -14.54 13.29
C VAL A 266 12.31 -13.22 12.67
N HIS A 267 12.25 -12.14 13.44
CA HIS A 267 11.80 -10.84 12.92
C HIS A 267 12.75 -10.23 11.89
N PHE A 268 14.05 -10.52 11.97
CA PHE A 268 15.09 -9.94 11.12
C PHE A 268 14.80 -10.17 9.63
N SER A 269 14.58 -11.42 9.21
CA SER A 269 14.35 -11.75 7.79
C SER A 269 13.08 -11.08 7.25
N HIS A 270 11.98 -11.16 7.99
CA HIS A 270 10.69 -10.60 7.57
C HIS A 270 10.71 -9.07 7.55
N TYR A 271 11.43 -8.45 8.47
CA TYR A 271 11.67 -7.01 8.49
C TYR A 271 12.33 -6.51 7.19
N PHE A 272 13.42 -7.16 6.74
CA PHE A 272 14.07 -6.79 5.48
C PHE A 272 13.20 -7.06 4.25
N ILE A 273 12.41 -8.13 4.27
CA ILE A 273 11.44 -8.41 3.20
C ILE A 273 10.39 -7.29 3.13
N CYS A 274 9.82 -6.87 4.27
CA CYS A 274 8.90 -5.74 4.32
C CYS A 274 9.55 -4.44 3.84
N LEU A 275 10.76 -4.13 4.30
CA LEU A 275 11.46 -2.90 3.90
C LEU A 275 11.77 -2.89 2.39
N PHE A 276 12.17 -4.03 1.84
CA PHE A 276 12.36 -4.20 0.40
C PHE A 276 11.05 -3.96 -0.37
N ALA A 277 9.97 -4.64 0.02
CA ALA A 277 8.67 -4.49 -0.63
C ALA A 277 8.12 -3.05 -0.53
N LEU A 278 8.27 -2.39 0.62
CA LEU A 278 7.89 -0.98 0.80
C LEU A 278 8.72 -0.05 -0.10
N SER A 279 10.03 -0.32 -0.23
CA SER A 279 10.91 0.44 -1.11
C SER A 279 10.55 0.22 -2.58
N THR A 280 10.18 -1.00 -2.97
CA THR A 280 9.65 -1.29 -4.31
C THR A 280 8.39 -0.48 -4.58
N LEU A 281 7.44 -0.43 -3.64
CA LEU A 281 6.24 0.40 -3.78
C LEU A 281 6.60 1.88 -3.97
N GLU A 282 7.56 2.42 -3.21
CA GLU A 282 7.98 3.82 -3.34
C GLU A 282 8.58 4.13 -4.71
N LEU A 283 9.40 3.23 -5.25
CA LEU A 283 9.95 3.38 -6.60
C LEU A 283 8.84 3.39 -7.67
N LEU A 284 7.83 2.53 -7.52
CA LEU A 284 6.67 2.52 -8.40
C LEU A 284 5.85 3.82 -8.26
N HIS A 285 5.70 4.36 -7.05
CA HIS A 285 5.04 5.65 -6.85
C HIS A 285 5.79 6.80 -7.52
N CYS A 286 7.12 6.82 -7.46
CA CYS A 286 7.95 7.77 -8.20
C CYS A 286 7.72 7.64 -9.71
N PHE A 287 7.68 6.40 -10.22
CA PHE A 287 7.38 6.11 -11.62
C PHE A 287 6.01 6.65 -12.04
N TRP A 288 4.94 6.30 -11.33
CA TRP A 288 3.59 6.78 -11.66
C TRP A 288 3.44 8.28 -11.49
N PHE A 289 4.10 8.89 -10.49
CA PHE A 289 4.10 10.34 -10.36
C PHE A 289 4.75 11.02 -11.56
N SER A 290 5.81 10.42 -12.14
CA SER A 290 6.39 10.93 -13.39
C SER A 290 5.39 10.91 -14.55
N LEU A 291 4.49 9.91 -14.61
CA LEU A 291 3.41 9.83 -15.60
C LEU A 291 2.35 10.91 -15.36
N ILE A 292 1.99 11.16 -14.09
CA ILE A 292 1.08 12.24 -13.70
C ILE A 292 1.65 13.60 -14.13
N LEU A 293 2.94 13.85 -13.87
CA LEU A 293 3.61 15.09 -14.28
C LEU A 293 3.66 15.23 -15.80
N LYS A 294 3.91 14.15 -16.56
CA LYS A 294 3.82 14.16 -18.02
C LYS A 294 2.42 14.54 -18.49
N MET A 295 1.37 14.00 -17.88
CA MET A 295 -0.02 14.34 -18.20
C MET A 295 -0.33 15.81 -17.86
N ILE A 296 0.13 16.33 -16.72
CA ILE A 296 0.00 17.75 -16.35
C ILE A 296 0.72 18.64 -17.38
N GLY A 297 1.94 18.28 -17.78
CA GLY A 297 2.68 19.00 -18.81
C GLY A 297 1.90 19.04 -20.13
N ARG A 298 1.34 17.90 -20.56
CA ARG A 298 0.45 17.84 -21.73
C ARG A 298 -0.76 18.79 -21.58
N VAL A 299 -1.42 18.82 -20.41
CA VAL A 299 -2.54 19.74 -20.10
C VAL A 299 -2.16 21.22 -20.17
N ILE A 300 -0.96 21.58 -19.76
CA ILE A 300 -0.50 22.98 -19.76
C ILE A 300 -0.06 23.42 -21.16
N PHE A 301 0.65 22.56 -21.90
CA PHE A 301 1.30 22.93 -23.17
C PHE A 301 0.46 22.62 -24.42
N ALA A 302 -0.52 21.71 -24.34
CA ALA A 302 -1.45 21.42 -25.43
C ALA A 302 -2.85 21.94 -25.11
N SER A 303 -3.65 22.21 -26.14
CA SER A 303 -5.08 22.52 -25.92
C SER A 303 -5.78 21.27 -25.37
N PHE A 304 -6.64 21.46 -24.37
CA PHE A 304 -7.38 20.37 -23.73
C PHE A 304 -8.25 19.57 -24.73
N GLU A 305 -8.66 20.20 -25.83
CA GLU A 305 -9.38 19.56 -26.94
C GLU A 305 -8.51 18.48 -27.61
N LYS A 306 -7.25 18.81 -27.93
CA LYS A 306 -6.30 17.88 -28.55
C LYS A 306 -5.95 16.71 -27.63
N LEU A 307 -5.87 16.96 -26.32
CA LEU A 307 -5.61 15.93 -25.31
C LEU A 307 -6.73 14.91 -25.18
N ARG A 308 -7.97 15.32 -25.48
CA ARG A 308 -9.10 14.40 -25.43
C ARG A 308 -9.12 13.45 -26.62
N GLU A 309 -8.56 13.87 -27.76
CA GLU A 309 -8.31 13.00 -28.90
C GLU A 309 -7.16 12.02 -28.62
N GLU A 310 -6.10 12.49 -27.94
CA GLU A 310 -4.94 11.66 -27.59
C GLU A 310 -5.18 10.70 -26.40
N GLY A 311 -6.05 11.04 -25.44
CA GLY A 311 -6.45 10.13 -24.36
C GLY A 311 -5.48 10.01 -23.17
N ASP A 312 -5.61 8.93 -22.38
CA ASP A 312 -4.69 8.62 -21.27
C ASP A 312 -3.39 8.09 -21.88
N ILE A 313 -2.25 8.63 -21.46
CA ILE A 313 -0.91 8.28 -21.98
C ILE A 313 -0.53 6.80 -21.79
N ARG A 314 -1.33 6.07 -20.99
CA ARG A 314 -1.19 4.63 -20.73
C ARG A 314 -2.11 3.76 -21.59
N SER A 315 -3.00 4.36 -22.38
CA SER A 315 -3.96 3.66 -23.24
C SER A 315 -3.56 3.60 -24.72
N ASP A 316 -2.45 4.24 -25.10
CA ASP A 316 -2.04 4.39 -26.52
C ASP A 316 -1.68 3.05 -27.22
N ASP A 317 -1.39 1.98 -26.48
CA ASP A 317 -1.10 0.66 -27.07
C ASP A 317 -2.37 -0.09 -27.54
N GLU A 318 -3.57 0.39 -27.18
CA GLU A 318 -4.85 -0.28 -27.46
C GLU A 318 -5.29 -0.23 -28.95
N ASP A 319 -4.78 0.72 -29.75
CA ASP A 319 -5.24 0.91 -31.14
C ASP A 319 -4.42 0.11 -32.17
N SER A 320 -3.37 -0.60 -31.74
CA SER A 320 -2.50 -1.39 -32.61
C SER A 320 -2.87 -2.87 -32.73
N GLU A 321 -3.74 -3.37 -31.85
CA GLU A 321 -4.25 -4.75 -31.90
C GLU A 321 -5.68 -4.78 -32.50
N GLN A 322 -5.74 -4.76 -33.83
CA GLN A 322 -6.93 -5.16 -34.62
C GLN A 322 -6.86 -6.63 -35.01
#